data_AF-A0A937DCT8-F1
#
_entry.id   AF-A0A937DCT8-F1
#
_cell.length_a   1.000
_cell.length_b   1.000
_cell.length_c   1.000
_cell.angle_alpha   90.00
_cell.angle_beta   90.00
_cell.angle_gamma   90.00
#
_symmetry.space_group_name_H-M   'P 1'
#
loop_
_entity.id
_entity.type
_entity.pdbx_description
1 polymer ?
#
loop_
_entity_poly.entity_id
_entity_poly.type
_entity_poly.pdbx_seq_one_letter_code
_entity_poly.pdbx_strand_id
1 'polypeptide(L)'
;MMEVRHKKPGSVRLNDRQYQEMEQLGFHSESAYVKYKMGQGQSKLEVLKSPPENVVRTLPVVSEKRSNSGMMEDQLTIQRLSMENRKLQEKLEEMSRSSEETLNGVHHKVHSMLQEELQKRDHEELKKSFTASKKKIEQLETSLEKANKETEAKQEEIEALVKKLGFVELGKALLPGAISGLAKQYPKQMHGIASTLGSLGLSATGTAENEINQDQDHLLQILNYLRELFTEEQFGQVIELMMQVGEQIKNDTHLIQKIAYYIDQLKNNTPHSDNATK
;
A
#
# COMPACT_ATOMS: atom_id res chain seq x y z
N MET A 1 4.02 32.40 36.77
CA MET A 1 4.21 32.19 35.32
C MET A 1 4.48 30.71 35.12
N MET A 2 3.52 29.95 34.57
CA MET A 2 3.73 28.51 34.33
C MET A 2 4.38 28.34 32.96
N GLU A 3 5.67 28.00 32.94
CA GLU A 3 6.34 27.57 31.70
C GLU A 3 5.66 26.30 31.18
N VAL A 4 5.09 26.38 29.98
CA VAL A 4 4.60 25.22 29.24
C VAL A 4 5.81 24.45 28.74
N ARG A 5 6.32 23.52 29.56
CA ARG A 5 7.53 22.75 29.23
C ARG A 5 7.26 21.70 28.16
N HIS A 6 8.19 21.60 27.21
CA HIS A 6 8.09 20.79 25.99
C HIS A 6 7.95 19.30 26.30
N LYS A 7 6.80 18.75 25.93
CA LYS A 7 6.42 17.34 26.06
C LYS A 7 7.31 16.48 25.16
N LYS A 8 8.26 15.74 25.75
CA LYS A 8 9.06 14.75 25.02
C LYS A 8 8.31 13.41 24.97
N PRO A 9 8.09 12.81 23.78
CA PRO A 9 7.48 11.49 23.70
C PRO A 9 8.42 10.45 24.32
N GLY A 10 7.92 9.65 25.26
CA GLY A 10 8.68 8.61 25.98
C GLY A 10 9.09 8.94 27.42
N SER A 11 8.77 10.12 27.94
CA SER A 11 8.99 10.44 29.37
C SER A 11 7.84 9.96 30.25
N VAL A 12 8.17 9.35 31.39
CA VAL A 12 7.21 8.98 32.44
C VAL A 12 6.47 10.23 32.91
N ARG A 13 5.13 10.18 32.91
CA ARG A 13 4.28 11.30 33.37
C ARG A 13 4.36 11.39 34.90
N LEU A 14 4.83 12.53 35.41
CA LEU A 14 4.85 12.83 36.84
C LEU A 14 3.59 13.63 37.24
N ASN A 15 3.15 13.49 38.49
CA ASN A 15 2.09 14.31 39.09
C ASN A 15 2.57 15.72 39.42
N ASP A 16 1.67 16.70 39.49
CA ASP A 16 2.00 18.10 39.81
C ASP A 16 2.79 18.27 41.12
N ARG A 17 2.47 17.46 42.14
CA ARG A 17 3.23 17.41 43.41
C ARG A 17 4.66 16.89 43.21
N GLN A 18 4.86 15.94 42.30
CA GLN A 18 6.17 15.37 42.00
C GLN A 18 7.02 16.35 41.19
N TYR A 19 6.41 17.21 40.37
CA TYR A 19 7.12 18.31 39.70
C TYR A 19 7.57 19.39 40.69
N GLN A 20 6.75 19.72 41.69
CA GLN A 20 7.15 20.64 42.77
C GLN A 20 8.32 20.06 43.60
N GLU A 21 8.26 18.77 43.94
CA GLU A 21 9.39 18.09 44.60
C GLU A 21 10.64 18.04 43.72
N MET A 22 10.48 17.83 42.41
CA MET A 22 11.58 17.83 41.45
C MET A 22 12.27 19.21 41.39
N GLU A 23 11.49 20.29 41.41
CA GLU A 23 12.00 21.66 41.43
C GLU A 23 12.73 21.99 42.74
N GLN A 24 12.19 21.56 43.88
CA GLN A 24 12.86 21.68 45.19
C GLN A 24 14.17 20.90 45.26
N LEU A 25 14.24 19.74 44.60
CA LEU A 25 15.43 18.89 44.54
C LEU A 25 16.42 19.30 43.45
N GLY A 26 16.10 20.32 42.62
CA GLY A 26 16.97 20.82 41.56
C GLY A 26 17.14 19.88 40.37
N PHE A 27 16.24 18.92 40.16
CA PHE A 27 16.31 18.02 39.00
C PHE A 27 15.70 18.67 37.76
N HIS A 28 16.46 18.68 36.67
CA HIS A 28 16.04 19.28 35.39
C HIS A 28 15.48 18.25 34.40
N SER A 29 15.48 16.96 34.79
CA SER A 29 14.98 15.85 33.98
C SER A 29 14.05 14.96 34.79
N GLU A 30 12.90 14.64 34.20
CA GLU A 30 11.89 13.74 34.78
C GLU A 30 12.46 12.33 35.01
N SER A 31 13.33 11.87 34.10
CA SER A 31 13.99 10.58 34.19
C SER A 31 14.97 10.48 35.37
N ALA A 32 15.64 11.58 35.71
CA ALA A 32 16.57 11.65 36.84
C ALA A 32 15.82 11.59 38.19
N TYR A 33 14.69 12.30 38.27
CA TYR A 33 13.81 12.28 39.45
C TYR A 33 13.25 10.88 39.73
N VAL A 34 12.81 10.16 38.70
CA VAL A 34 12.30 8.79 38.86
C VAL A 34 13.41 7.84 39.30
N LYS A 35 14.61 7.93 38.72
CA LYS A 35 15.77 7.12 39.15
C LYS A 35 16.12 7.37 40.62
N TYR A 36 16.09 8.62 41.06
CA TYR A 36 16.33 8.99 42.46
C TYR A 36 15.29 8.36 43.41
N LYS A 37 13.99 8.45 43.08
CA LYS A 37 12.93 7.83 43.89
C LYS A 37 13.02 6.30 43.89
N MET A 38 13.39 5.70 42.75
CA MET A 38 13.64 4.26 42.63
C MET A 38 14.82 3.80 43.49
N GLY A 39 15.92 4.56 43.53
CA GLY A 39 17.06 4.28 44.41
C GLY A 39 16.70 4.36 45.90
N GLN A 40 15.89 5.34 46.30
CA GLN A 40 15.34 5.38 47.67
C GLN A 40 14.44 4.17 47.97
N GLY A 41 13.62 3.75 47.00
CA GLY A 41 12.79 2.56 47.12
C GLY A 41 13.61 1.28 47.31
N GLN A 42 14.70 1.13 46.54
CA GLN A 42 15.61 -0.01 46.65
C GLN A 42 16.33 -0.06 48.00
N SER A 43 16.81 1.08 48.51
CA SER A 43 17.46 1.13 49.84
C SER A 43 16.51 0.71 50.98
N LYS A 44 15.22 1.08 50.90
CA LYS A 44 14.21 0.65 51.87
C LYS A 44 13.83 -0.82 51.74
N LEU A 45 13.95 -1.39 50.54
CA LEU A 45 13.71 -2.80 50.25
C LEU A 45 14.88 -3.69 50.69
N GLU A 46 16.12 -3.21 50.60
CA GLU A 46 17.30 -3.93 51.11
C GLU A 46 17.28 -4.04 52.64
N VAL A 47 16.86 -3.00 53.36
CA VAL A 47 16.69 -3.04 54.83
C VAL A 47 15.61 -4.04 55.27
N LEU A 48 14.63 -4.34 54.42
CA LEU A 48 13.60 -5.36 54.67
C LEU A 48 14.00 -6.77 54.20
N LYS A 49 15.07 -6.91 53.41
CA LYS A 49 15.55 -8.18 52.85
C LYS A 49 16.80 -8.74 53.52
N SER A 50 17.37 -8.05 54.50
CA SER A 50 18.45 -8.59 55.33
C SER A 50 17.96 -8.98 56.73
N PRO A 51 17.34 -10.17 56.91
CA PRO A 51 17.39 -10.83 58.20
C PRO A 51 18.82 -11.39 58.38
N PRO A 52 19.53 -11.08 59.48
CA PRO A 52 20.68 -11.89 59.85
C PRO A 52 20.16 -13.27 60.25
N GLU A 53 20.39 -14.26 59.38
CA GLU A 53 20.34 -15.67 59.75
C GLU A 53 21.34 -15.88 60.92
N ASN A 54 20.89 -16.50 62.00
CA ASN A 54 21.62 -16.84 63.24
C ASN A 54 21.58 -15.85 64.42
N VAL A 55 20.38 -15.45 64.87
CA VAL A 55 20.18 -15.22 66.31
C VAL A 55 18.88 -15.86 66.75
N VAL A 56 18.99 -17.06 67.34
CA VAL A 56 17.94 -17.66 68.15
C VAL A 56 17.71 -16.73 69.34
N ARG A 57 16.64 -15.93 69.32
CA ARG A 57 16.13 -15.24 70.51
C ARG A 57 15.57 -16.30 71.47
N THR A 58 16.40 -16.77 72.38
CA THR A 58 15.93 -17.47 73.57
C THR A 58 15.28 -16.44 74.50
N LEU A 59 13.95 -16.55 74.65
CA LEU A 59 13.22 -15.80 75.68
C LEU A 59 13.64 -16.33 77.06
N PRO A 60 13.80 -15.47 78.08
CA PRO A 60 14.09 -15.91 79.44
C PRO A 60 12.91 -16.74 79.96
N VAL A 61 13.19 -18.00 80.32
CA VAL A 61 12.22 -18.88 80.99
C VAL A 61 12.02 -18.35 82.41
N VAL A 62 10.90 -17.65 82.63
CA VAL A 62 10.43 -17.33 83.96
C VAL A 62 9.94 -18.63 84.59
N SER A 63 10.60 -19.03 85.67
CA SER A 63 10.28 -20.21 86.47
C SER A 63 9.12 -19.86 87.40
N GLU A 64 7.89 -19.85 86.90
CA GLU A 64 6.72 -19.65 87.76
C GLU A 64 6.21 -20.98 88.34
N LYS A 65 6.22 -21.03 89.68
CA LYS A 65 5.54 -22.05 90.47
C LYS A 65 4.05 -22.02 90.13
N ARG A 66 3.55 -23.07 89.48
CA ARG A 66 2.13 -23.20 89.12
C ARG A 66 1.29 -23.62 90.31
N SER A 67 0.42 -22.73 90.75
CA SER A 67 -0.92 -23.08 91.19
C SER A 67 -1.71 -23.61 89.98
N ASN A 68 -2.27 -24.82 90.08
CA ASN A 68 -2.98 -25.50 88.98
C ASN A 68 -4.18 -24.73 88.39
N SER A 69 -4.66 -23.64 89.01
CA SER A 69 -5.76 -22.82 88.47
C SER A 69 -5.35 -21.94 87.29
N GLY A 70 -4.14 -21.37 87.29
CA GLY A 70 -3.66 -20.50 86.19
C GLY A 70 -3.36 -21.27 84.90
N MET A 71 -2.92 -22.52 85.04
CA MET A 71 -2.69 -23.45 83.92
C MET A 71 -3.92 -23.67 83.02
N MET A 72 -5.10 -23.81 83.64
CA MET A 72 -6.34 -24.11 82.93
C MET A 72 -6.91 -22.85 82.26
N GLU A 73 -6.77 -21.70 82.92
CA GLU A 73 -7.14 -20.41 82.36
C GLU A 73 -6.25 -20.04 81.16
N ASP A 74 -4.94 -20.28 81.25
CA ASP A 74 -4.01 -20.12 80.14
C ASP A 74 -4.35 -21.03 78.95
N GLN A 75 -4.69 -22.30 79.19
CA GLN A 75 -5.10 -23.24 78.14
C GLN A 75 -6.39 -22.80 77.42
N LEU A 76 -7.40 -22.34 78.16
CA LEU A 76 -8.64 -21.81 77.58
C LEU A 76 -8.38 -20.53 76.79
N THR A 77 -7.48 -19.69 77.26
CA THR A 77 -7.09 -18.44 76.58
C THR A 77 -6.35 -18.75 75.28
N ILE A 78 -5.41 -19.70 75.29
CA ILE A 78 -4.71 -20.19 74.09
C ILE A 78 -5.72 -20.78 73.10
N GLN A 79 -6.69 -21.58 73.57
CA GLN A 79 -7.71 -22.14 72.71
C GLN A 79 -8.57 -21.04 72.06
N ARG A 80 -8.98 -20.03 72.84
CA ARG A 80 -9.72 -18.86 72.33
C ARG A 80 -8.91 -18.10 71.29
N LEU A 81 -7.63 -17.83 71.56
CA LEU A 81 -6.73 -17.16 70.62
C LEU A 81 -6.48 -17.99 69.36
N SER A 82 -6.43 -19.32 69.46
CA SER A 82 -6.28 -20.20 68.30
C SER A 82 -7.52 -20.20 67.40
N MET A 83 -8.72 -20.17 68.01
CA MET A 83 -9.99 -20.03 67.30
C MET A 83 -10.11 -18.65 66.64
N GLU A 84 -9.67 -17.60 67.32
CA GLU A 84 -9.67 -16.24 66.76
C GLU A 84 -8.67 -16.11 65.60
N ASN A 85 -7.46 -16.66 65.72
CA ASN A 85 -6.49 -16.69 64.63
C ASN A 85 -7.01 -17.46 63.41
N ARG A 86 -7.64 -18.63 63.63
CA ARG A 86 -8.25 -19.39 62.53
C ARG A 86 -9.34 -18.57 61.83
N LYS A 87 -10.20 -17.89 62.59
CA LYS A 87 -11.25 -17.02 62.05
C LYS A 87 -10.67 -15.82 61.29
N LEU A 88 -9.56 -15.25 61.77
CA LEU A 88 -8.85 -14.17 61.06
C LEU A 88 -8.22 -14.68 59.76
N GLN A 89 -7.69 -15.90 59.76
CA GLN A 89 -7.14 -16.53 58.56
C GLN A 89 -8.23 -16.82 57.52
N GLU A 90 -9.38 -17.37 57.95
CA GLU A 90 -10.53 -17.59 57.06
C GLU A 90 -11.03 -16.26 56.45
N LYS A 91 -11.10 -15.18 57.23
CA LYS A 91 -11.44 -13.85 56.71
C LYS A 91 -10.41 -13.30 55.72
N LEU A 92 -9.12 -13.55 55.95
CA LEU A 92 -8.07 -13.15 55.02
C LEU A 92 -8.18 -13.92 53.69
N GLU A 93 -8.47 -15.23 53.75
CA GLU A 93 -8.70 -16.05 52.56
C GLU A 93 -9.95 -15.62 51.79
N GLU A 94 -11.05 -15.32 52.48
CA GLU A 94 -12.28 -14.82 51.87
C GLU A 94 -12.06 -13.45 51.20
N MET A 95 -11.35 -12.54 51.88
CA MET A 95 -10.97 -11.24 51.31
C MET A 95 -10.03 -11.41 50.11
N SER A 96 -9.10 -12.36 50.16
CA SER A 96 -8.21 -12.67 49.03
C SER A 96 -8.99 -13.19 47.83
N ARG A 97 -9.93 -14.13 48.03
CA ARG A 97 -10.78 -14.66 46.96
C ARG A 97 -11.66 -13.58 46.35
N SER A 98 -12.30 -12.75 47.19
CA SER A 98 -13.10 -11.62 46.72
C SER A 98 -12.26 -10.60 45.93
N SER A 99 -11.02 -10.33 46.38
CA SER A 99 -10.09 -9.47 45.64
C SER A 99 -9.68 -10.08 44.30
N GLU A 100 -9.48 -11.39 44.22
CA GLU A 100 -9.11 -12.07 42.99
C GLU A 100 -10.28 -12.10 41.99
N GLU A 101 -11.49 -12.39 42.46
CA GLU A 101 -12.72 -12.33 41.64
C GLU A 101 -12.97 -10.93 41.09
N THR A 102 -12.85 -9.90 41.93
CA THR A 102 -13.01 -8.50 41.50
C THR A 102 -11.91 -8.10 40.51
N LEU A 103 -10.66 -8.51 40.73
CA LEU A 103 -9.55 -8.27 39.81
C LEU A 103 -9.78 -8.96 38.46
N ASN A 104 -10.24 -10.21 38.46
CA ASN A 104 -10.59 -10.95 37.25
C ASN A 104 -11.75 -10.29 36.49
N GLY A 105 -12.77 -9.81 37.20
CA GLY A 105 -13.86 -9.04 36.62
C GLY A 105 -13.40 -7.74 35.96
N VAL A 106 -12.49 -7.01 36.62
CA VAL A 106 -11.87 -5.80 36.05
C VAL A 106 -11.03 -6.15 34.83
N HIS A 107 -10.21 -7.20 34.87
CA HIS A 107 -9.41 -7.65 33.73
C HIS A 107 -10.28 -8.00 32.53
N HIS A 108 -11.35 -8.78 32.72
CA HIS A 108 -12.25 -9.11 31.62
C HIS A 108 -12.95 -7.88 31.04
N LYS A 109 -13.40 -6.95 31.89
CA LYS A 109 -14.05 -5.73 31.42
C LYS A 109 -13.07 -4.84 30.64
N VAL A 110 -11.85 -4.65 31.17
CA VAL A 110 -10.81 -3.87 30.49
C VAL A 110 -10.40 -4.54 29.18
N HIS A 111 -10.27 -5.87 29.15
CA HIS A 111 -9.95 -6.62 27.95
C HIS A 111 -11.05 -6.49 26.89
N SER A 112 -12.33 -6.64 27.27
CA SER A 112 -13.47 -6.45 26.37
C SER A 112 -13.51 -5.03 25.82
N MET A 113 -13.35 -4.01 26.68
CA MET A 113 -13.32 -2.62 26.23
C MET A 113 -12.15 -2.35 25.28
N LEU A 114 -10.96 -2.89 25.57
CA LEU A 114 -9.80 -2.74 24.69
C LEU A 114 -10.03 -3.42 23.34
N GLN A 115 -10.62 -4.62 23.34
CA GLN A 115 -10.95 -5.35 22.13
C GLN A 115 -12.00 -4.61 21.29
N GLU A 116 -13.05 -4.08 21.92
CA GLU A 116 -14.08 -3.28 21.25
C GLU A 116 -13.50 -1.99 20.64
N GLU A 117 -12.65 -1.27 21.36
CA GLU A 117 -12.02 -0.05 20.85
C GLU A 117 -11.04 -0.34 19.70
N LEU A 118 -10.28 -1.44 19.76
CA LEU A 118 -9.46 -1.90 18.65
C LEU A 118 -10.32 -2.25 17.43
N GLN A 119 -11.39 -3.03 17.62
CA GLN A 119 -12.31 -3.40 16.54
C GLN A 119 -13.00 -2.19 15.91
N LYS A 120 -13.44 -1.20 16.72
CA LYS A 120 -14.01 0.05 16.21
C LYS A 120 -13.01 0.82 15.36
N ARG A 121 -11.78 0.98 15.85
CA ARG A 121 -10.73 1.70 15.12
C ARG A 121 -10.41 1.02 13.79
N ASP A 122 -10.24 -0.30 13.81
CA ASP A 122 -9.91 -1.08 12.62
C ASP A 122 -11.07 -1.04 11.61
N HIS A 123 -12.32 -1.08 12.08
CA HIS A 123 -13.50 -0.94 11.22
C HIS A 123 -13.60 0.48 10.61
N GLU A 124 -13.32 1.53 11.37
CA GLU A 124 -13.29 2.90 10.85
C GLU A 124 -12.20 3.10 9.79
N GLU A 125 -11.02 2.54 10.02
CA GLU A 125 -9.91 2.57 9.08
C GLU A 125 -10.26 1.79 7.81
N LEU A 126 -10.83 0.60 7.95
CA LEU A 126 -11.31 -0.20 6.82
C LEU A 126 -12.37 0.56 6.03
N LYS A 127 -13.33 1.21 6.69
CA LYS A 127 -14.37 2.02 6.04
C LYS A 127 -13.76 3.19 5.25
N LYS A 128 -12.77 3.89 5.82
CA LYS A 128 -12.06 4.96 5.12
C LYS A 128 -11.32 4.43 3.88
N SER A 129 -10.58 3.33 4.04
CA SER A 129 -9.86 2.70 2.93
C SER A 129 -10.82 2.25 1.81
N PHE A 130 -11.96 1.66 2.17
CA PHE A 130 -12.99 1.24 1.22
C PHE A 130 -13.57 2.42 0.45
N THR A 131 -13.92 3.51 1.14
CA THR A 131 -14.43 4.72 0.47
C THR A 131 -13.38 5.36 -0.44
N ALA A 132 -12.10 5.32 -0.08
CA ALA A 132 -11.02 5.82 -0.92
C ALA A 132 -10.82 4.95 -2.17
N SER A 133 -10.83 3.63 -2.01
CA SER A 133 -10.75 2.68 -3.13
C SER A 133 -11.94 2.80 -4.07
N LYS A 134 -13.16 2.96 -3.52
CA LYS A 134 -14.37 3.16 -4.33
C LYS A 134 -14.27 4.44 -5.17
N LYS A 135 -13.81 5.55 -4.59
CA LYS A 135 -13.58 6.80 -5.34
C LYS A 135 -12.54 6.63 -6.44
N LYS A 136 -11.47 5.88 -6.20
CA LYS A 136 -10.47 5.57 -7.23
C LYS A 136 -11.05 4.73 -8.36
N ILE A 137 -11.90 3.75 -8.04
CA ILE A 137 -12.60 2.95 -9.06
C ILE A 137 -13.50 3.86 -9.91
N GLU A 138 -14.32 4.71 -9.30
CA GLU A 138 -15.19 5.66 -10.02
C GLU A 138 -14.35 6.62 -10.92
N GLN A 139 -13.18 7.07 -10.44
CA GLN A 139 -12.26 7.89 -11.25
C GLN A 139 -11.66 7.12 -12.44
N LEU A 140 -11.30 5.85 -12.23
CA LEU A 140 -10.78 5.01 -13.30
C LEU A 140 -11.86 4.66 -14.33
N GLU A 141 -13.09 4.37 -13.88
CA GLU A 141 -14.24 4.12 -14.76
C GLU A 141 -14.54 5.35 -15.62
N THR A 142 -14.60 6.54 -15.02
CA THR A 142 -14.81 7.78 -15.79
C THR A 142 -13.65 8.10 -16.73
N SER A 143 -12.41 7.76 -16.37
CA SER A 143 -11.26 7.88 -17.28
C SER A 143 -11.33 6.89 -18.44
N LEU A 144 -11.79 5.66 -18.18
CA LEU A 144 -11.95 4.60 -19.17
C LEU A 144 -13.06 4.98 -20.16
N GLU A 145 -14.20 5.46 -19.68
CA GLU A 145 -15.28 5.97 -20.54
C GLU A 145 -14.82 7.13 -21.45
N LYS A 146 -14.00 8.05 -20.92
CA LYS A 146 -13.42 9.13 -21.73
C LYS A 146 -12.46 8.59 -22.79
N ALA A 147 -11.57 7.68 -22.41
CA ALA A 147 -10.63 7.07 -23.33
C ALA A 147 -11.37 6.29 -24.43
N ASN A 148 -12.42 5.54 -24.09
CA ASN A 148 -13.24 4.83 -25.07
C ASN A 148 -13.89 5.78 -26.08
N LYS A 149 -14.49 6.88 -25.61
CA LYS A 149 -15.08 7.90 -26.51
C LYS A 149 -14.02 8.53 -27.43
N GLU A 150 -12.82 8.77 -26.93
CA GLU A 150 -11.72 9.28 -27.75
C GLU A 150 -11.27 8.26 -28.79
N THR A 151 -11.19 6.96 -28.43
CA THR A 151 -10.85 5.90 -29.38
C THR A 151 -11.92 5.70 -30.45
N GLU A 152 -13.20 5.80 -30.09
CA GLU A 152 -14.32 5.74 -31.05
C GLU A 152 -14.25 6.90 -32.03
N ALA A 153 -14.02 8.13 -31.54
CA ALA A 153 -13.86 9.30 -32.41
C ALA A 153 -12.67 9.16 -33.37
N LYS A 154 -11.51 8.69 -32.89
CA LYS A 154 -10.34 8.43 -33.75
C LYS A 154 -10.61 7.32 -34.75
N GLN A 155 -11.37 6.30 -34.37
CA GLN A 155 -11.75 5.22 -35.28
C GLN A 155 -12.65 5.74 -36.41
N GLU A 156 -13.63 6.59 -36.09
CA GLU A 156 -14.48 7.25 -37.09
C GLU A 156 -13.64 8.16 -38.02
N GLU A 157 -12.67 8.88 -37.49
CA GLU A 157 -11.73 9.68 -38.28
C GLU A 157 -10.90 8.81 -39.22
N ILE A 158 -10.37 7.68 -38.73
CA ILE A 158 -9.62 6.71 -39.54
C ILE A 158 -10.54 6.15 -40.64
N GLU A 159 -11.76 5.75 -40.33
CA GLU A 159 -12.71 5.27 -41.35
C GLU A 159 -13.03 6.33 -42.40
N ALA A 160 -13.17 7.59 -42.00
CA ALA A 160 -13.37 8.70 -42.93
C ALA A 160 -12.14 8.93 -43.81
N LEU A 161 -10.93 8.82 -43.25
CA LEU A 161 -9.67 8.90 -43.99
C LEU A 161 -9.51 7.72 -44.95
N VAL A 162 -9.85 6.50 -44.54
CA VAL A 162 -9.83 5.30 -45.40
C VAL A 162 -10.82 5.45 -46.55
N LYS A 163 -12.03 5.95 -46.29
CA LYS A 163 -13.00 6.26 -47.36
C LYS A 163 -12.43 7.30 -48.33
N LYS A 164 -11.82 8.38 -47.82
CA LYS A 164 -11.16 9.40 -48.66
C LYS A 164 -10.00 8.81 -49.47
N LEU A 165 -9.16 7.98 -48.86
CA LEU A 165 -8.04 7.32 -49.54
C LEU A 165 -8.56 6.37 -50.62
N GLY A 166 -9.59 5.58 -50.32
CA GLY A 166 -10.28 4.72 -51.28
C GLY A 166 -10.90 5.49 -52.45
N PHE A 167 -11.49 6.66 -52.21
CA PHE A 167 -11.95 7.55 -53.30
C PHE A 167 -10.79 8.12 -54.12
N VAL A 168 -9.66 8.44 -53.49
CA VAL A 168 -8.46 8.91 -54.19
C VAL A 168 -7.85 7.79 -55.03
N GLU A 169 -7.79 6.56 -54.53
CA GLU A 169 -7.31 5.39 -55.26
C GLU A 169 -8.25 5.00 -56.41
N LEU A 170 -9.57 5.00 -56.17
CA LEU A 170 -10.58 4.85 -57.23
C LEU A 170 -10.44 5.97 -58.27
N GLY A 171 -10.19 7.20 -57.84
CA GLY A 171 -9.87 8.31 -58.73
C GLY A 171 -8.63 8.04 -59.57
N LYS A 172 -7.52 7.60 -58.96
CA LYS A 172 -6.29 7.21 -59.67
C LYS A 172 -6.50 6.04 -60.64
N ALA A 173 -7.40 5.11 -60.35
CA ALA A 173 -7.70 3.99 -61.24
C ALA A 173 -8.66 4.36 -62.39
N LEU A 174 -9.66 5.21 -62.12
CA LEU A 174 -10.70 5.58 -63.07
C LEU A 174 -10.31 6.77 -63.96
N LEU A 175 -9.47 7.70 -63.48
CA LEU A 175 -9.03 8.86 -64.26
C LEU A 175 -8.23 8.47 -65.50
N PRO A 176 -7.22 7.57 -65.46
CA PRO A 176 -6.52 7.13 -66.66
C PRO A 176 -7.43 6.43 -67.67
N GLY A 177 -8.41 5.65 -67.20
CA GLY A 177 -9.40 4.98 -68.03
C GLY A 177 -10.35 5.97 -68.72
N ALA A 178 -10.86 6.96 -67.98
CA ALA A 178 -11.73 8.02 -68.50
C ALA A 178 -10.97 8.97 -69.44
N ILE A 179 -9.73 9.34 -69.10
CA ILE A 179 -8.83 10.16 -69.95
C ILE A 179 -8.47 9.40 -71.23
N SER A 180 -8.21 8.09 -71.17
CA SER A 180 -7.97 7.25 -72.34
C SER A 180 -9.20 7.12 -73.24
N GLY A 181 -10.40 7.03 -72.65
CA GLY A 181 -11.68 7.07 -73.37
C GLY A 181 -11.91 8.41 -74.08
N LEU A 182 -11.69 9.53 -73.38
CA LEU A 182 -11.78 10.88 -73.93
C LEU A 182 -10.72 11.14 -75.02
N ALA A 183 -9.50 10.64 -74.85
CA ALA A 183 -8.44 10.73 -75.86
C ALA A 183 -8.77 9.95 -77.14
N LYS A 184 -9.46 8.80 -77.02
CA LYS A 184 -9.96 8.05 -78.19
C LYS A 184 -11.11 8.77 -78.89
N GLN A 185 -11.99 9.44 -78.14
CA GLN A 185 -13.19 10.08 -78.70
C GLN A 185 -12.91 11.47 -79.29
N TYR A 186 -11.92 12.21 -78.76
CA TYR A 186 -11.54 13.56 -79.22
C TYR A 186 -10.01 13.75 -79.36
N PRO A 187 -9.34 13.01 -80.27
CA PRO A 187 -7.87 13.01 -80.38
C PRO A 187 -7.29 14.38 -80.78
N LYS A 188 -7.99 15.15 -81.63
CA LYS A 188 -7.50 16.44 -82.15
C LYS A 188 -7.53 17.58 -81.11
N GLN A 189 -8.45 17.52 -80.15
CA GLN A 189 -8.54 18.51 -79.06
C GLN A 189 -7.58 18.17 -77.91
N MET A 190 -7.40 16.87 -77.63
CA MET A 190 -6.44 16.38 -76.63
C MET A 190 -4.98 16.60 -77.03
N HIS A 191 -4.62 16.56 -78.32
CA HIS A 191 -3.24 16.81 -78.75
C HIS A 191 -2.78 18.25 -78.45
N GLY A 192 -3.69 19.23 -78.54
CA GLY A 192 -3.41 20.62 -78.15
C GLY A 192 -3.23 20.79 -76.65
N ILE A 193 -4.05 20.10 -75.84
CA ILE A 193 -4.00 20.18 -74.38
C ILE A 193 -2.80 19.40 -73.81
N ALA A 194 -2.45 18.25 -74.37
CA ALA A 194 -1.26 17.47 -73.99
C ALA A 194 0.06 18.19 -74.32
N SER A 195 0.10 18.99 -75.40
CA SER A 195 1.24 19.85 -75.70
C SER A 195 1.42 20.95 -74.65
N THR A 196 0.32 21.53 -74.15
CA THR A 196 0.36 22.52 -73.07
C THR A 196 0.61 21.90 -71.68
N LEU A 197 0.07 20.70 -71.38
CA LEU A 197 0.33 20.01 -70.11
C LEU A 197 1.73 19.38 -70.06
N GLY A 198 2.27 18.93 -71.20
CA GLY A 198 3.64 18.44 -71.30
C GLY A 198 4.66 19.54 -70.96
N SER A 199 4.34 20.80 -71.28
CA SER A 199 5.18 21.95 -70.90
C SER A 199 5.11 22.30 -69.40
N LEU A 200 4.04 21.93 -68.69
CA LEU A 200 3.97 22.04 -67.22
C LEU A 200 4.52 20.79 -66.50
N GLY A 201 4.47 19.61 -67.12
CA GLY A 201 4.90 18.33 -66.53
C GLY A 201 6.39 18.01 -66.63
N LEU A 202 7.16 18.70 -67.48
CA LEU A 202 8.60 18.48 -67.66
C LEU A 202 9.49 19.20 -66.64
N SER A 203 8.91 19.80 -65.60
CA SER A 203 9.67 20.33 -64.44
C SER A 203 9.83 19.30 -63.31
N ALA A 204 9.37 18.05 -63.49
CA ALA A 204 9.36 17.03 -62.42
C ALA A 204 9.77 15.63 -62.89
N THR A 205 10.66 15.50 -63.87
CA THR A 205 11.37 14.23 -64.11
C THR A 205 12.66 14.23 -63.30
N GLY A 206 12.51 13.94 -62.01
CA GLY A 206 13.57 13.71 -61.05
C GLY A 206 13.03 12.85 -59.91
N THR A 207 12.40 11.72 -60.22
CA THR A 207 11.80 10.82 -59.21
C THR A 207 11.86 9.37 -59.67
N ALA A 208 13.07 8.84 -59.80
CA ALA A 208 13.33 7.41 -59.58
C ALA A 208 14.26 7.21 -58.36
N GLU A 209 14.84 8.28 -57.82
CA GLU A 209 15.65 8.28 -56.58
C GLU A 209 14.84 8.73 -55.34
N ASN A 210 13.61 9.21 -55.50
CA ASN A 210 12.82 9.81 -54.41
C ASN A 210 11.88 8.84 -53.67
N GLU A 211 11.61 7.64 -54.17
CA GLU A 211 10.86 6.63 -53.40
C GLU A 211 11.76 5.98 -52.32
N ILE A 212 13.06 5.82 -52.58
CA ILE A 212 14.02 5.34 -51.57
C ILE A 212 14.30 6.44 -50.52
N ASN A 213 14.33 7.71 -50.94
CA ASN A 213 14.52 8.83 -50.02
C ASN A 213 13.31 9.10 -49.11
N GLN A 214 12.06 8.87 -49.55
CA GLN A 214 10.91 9.10 -48.66
C GLN A 214 10.84 8.11 -47.50
N ASP A 215 11.15 6.83 -47.73
CA ASP A 215 11.24 5.84 -46.65
C ASP A 215 12.46 6.07 -45.74
N GLN A 216 13.58 6.50 -46.31
CA GLN A 216 14.77 6.89 -45.52
C GLN A 216 14.56 8.20 -44.75
N ASP A 217 13.86 9.19 -45.32
CA ASP A 217 13.51 10.44 -44.65
C ASP A 217 12.44 10.21 -43.59
N HIS A 218 11.49 9.29 -43.80
CA HIS A 218 10.56 8.88 -42.75
C HIS A 218 11.27 8.15 -41.61
N LEU A 219 12.21 7.25 -41.92
CA LEU A 219 13.03 6.58 -40.91
C LEU A 219 13.94 7.57 -40.17
N LEU A 220 14.50 8.56 -40.86
CA LEU A 220 15.31 9.63 -40.26
C LEU A 220 14.45 10.58 -39.43
N GLN A 221 13.22 10.88 -39.84
CA GLN A 221 12.26 11.63 -39.02
C GLN A 221 11.85 10.84 -37.79
N ILE A 222 11.59 9.53 -37.90
CA ILE A 222 11.30 8.65 -36.76
C ILE A 222 12.51 8.56 -35.82
N LEU A 223 13.74 8.45 -36.36
CA LEU A 223 14.99 8.45 -35.59
C LEU A 223 15.25 9.79 -34.89
N ASN A 224 15.01 10.91 -35.56
CA ASN A 224 15.14 12.24 -34.98
C ASN A 224 14.05 12.50 -33.92
N TYR A 225 12.84 12.00 -34.13
CA TYR A 225 11.75 12.09 -33.16
C TYR A 225 11.99 11.18 -31.94
N LEU A 226 12.56 9.99 -32.15
CA LEU A 226 13.03 9.10 -31.06
C LEU A 226 14.20 9.71 -30.29
N ARG A 227 15.09 10.43 -30.97
CA ARG A 227 16.21 11.15 -30.36
C ARG A 227 15.76 12.40 -29.59
N GLU A 228 14.69 13.06 -30.02
CA GLU A 228 14.08 14.20 -29.30
C GLU A 228 13.23 13.75 -28.09
N LEU A 229 12.61 12.57 -28.14
CA LEU A 229 11.79 12.05 -27.04
C LEU A 229 12.59 11.39 -25.91
N PHE A 230 13.84 10.98 -26.14
CA PHE A 230 14.66 10.30 -25.15
C PHE A 230 16.00 11.01 -24.96
N THR A 231 16.28 11.45 -23.72
CA THR A 231 17.66 11.74 -23.31
C THR A 231 18.50 10.46 -23.43
N GLU A 232 19.79 10.58 -23.78
CA GLU A 232 20.72 9.47 -24.06
C GLU A 232 20.68 8.34 -23.01
N GLU A 233 20.44 8.69 -21.74
CA GLU A 233 20.30 7.76 -20.61
C GLU A 233 19.01 6.92 -20.65
N GLN A 234 17.90 7.47 -21.17
CA GLN A 234 16.61 6.78 -21.26
C GLN A 234 16.55 5.82 -22.46
N PHE A 235 17.25 6.14 -23.56
CA PHE A 235 17.36 5.23 -24.70
C PHE A 235 18.15 3.97 -24.36
N GLY A 236 19.23 4.13 -23.58
CA GLY A 236 19.98 3.00 -23.03
C GLY A 236 19.11 2.08 -22.16
N GLN A 237 18.31 2.66 -21.26
CA GLN A 237 17.39 1.90 -20.41
C GLN A 237 16.29 1.18 -21.22
N VAL A 238 15.76 1.79 -22.28
CA VAL A 238 14.76 1.14 -23.15
C VAL A 238 15.36 -0.03 -23.93
N ILE A 239 16.60 0.09 -24.40
CA ILE A 239 17.31 -1.01 -25.07
C ILE A 239 17.61 -2.14 -24.08
N GLU A 240 18.03 -1.83 -22.86
CA GLU A 240 18.29 -2.81 -21.81
C GLU A 240 16.99 -3.51 -21.37
N LEU A 241 15.88 -2.76 -21.30
CA LEU A 241 14.55 -3.31 -21.04
C LEU A 241 14.07 -4.19 -22.21
N MET A 242 14.31 -3.79 -23.46
CA MET A 242 14.02 -4.62 -24.64
C MET A 242 14.85 -5.89 -24.66
N MET A 243 16.12 -5.84 -24.27
CA MET A 243 16.96 -7.04 -24.14
C MET A 243 16.44 -7.94 -23.03
N GLN A 244 16.08 -7.41 -21.85
CA GLN A 244 15.51 -8.21 -20.77
C GLN A 244 14.14 -8.81 -21.13
N VAL A 245 13.29 -8.08 -21.84
CA VAL A 245 12.00 -8.60 -22.33
C VAL A 245 12.23 -9.65 -23.41
N GLY A 246 13.17 -9.44 -24.33
CA GLY A 246 13.56 -10.42 -25.34
C GLY A 246 14.16 -11.69 -24.74
N GLU A 247 14.94 -11.56 -23.67
CA GLU A 247 15.54 -12.67 -22.93
C GLU A 247 14.49 -13.41 -22.07
N GLN A 248 13.53 -12.69 -21.48
CA GLN A 248 12.37 -13.28 -20.81
C GLN A 248 11.45 -14.03 -21.79
N ILE A 249 11.19 -13.48 -22.98
CA ILE A 249 10.40 -14.17 -24.02
C ILE A 249 11.13 -15.42 -24.52
N LYS A 250 12.46 -15.36 -24.65
CA LYS A 250 13.29 -16.51 -25.06
C LYS A 250 13.33 -17.62 -24.00
N ASN A 251 13.33 -17.26 -22.72
CA ASN A 251 13.36 -18.21 -21.61
C ASN A 251 11.97 -18.77 -21.28
N ASP A 252 10.91 -18.01 -21.53
CA ASP A 252 9.53 -18.39 -21.19
C ASP A 252 8.82 -19.09 -22.37
N THR A 253 9.33 -20.27 -22.71
CA THR A 253 8.77 -21.18 -23.73
C THR A 253 7.27 -21.44 -23.54
N HIS A 254 6.79 -21.38 -22.29
CA HIS A 254 5.40 -21.58 -21.92
C HIS A 254 4.51 -20.40 -22.31
N LEU A 255 5.04 -19.18 -22.32
CA LEU A 255 4.32 -17.98 -22.77
C LEU A 255 4.18 -17.97 -24.30
N ILE A 256 5.23 -18.40 -25.02
CA ILE A 256 5.18 -18.64 -26.47
C ILE A 256 4.17 -19.74 -26.82
N GLN A 257 4.11 -20.83 -26.04
CA GLN A 257 3.12 -21.90 -26.24
C GLN A 257 1.69 -21.43 -25.98
N LYS A 258 1.46 -20.58 -24.97
CA LYS A 258 0.14 -19.98 -24.73
C LYS A 258 -0.26 -19.02 -25.84
N ILE A 259 0.65 -18.17 -26.31
CA ILE A 259 0.40 -17.28 -27.44
C ILE A 259 0.10 -18.08 -28.70
N ALA A 260 0.86 -19.14 -28.98
CA ALA A 260 0.59 -20.05 -30.10
C ALA A 260 -0.78 -20.74 -29.96
N TYR A 261 -1.15 -21.19 -28.76
CA TYR A 261 -2.47 -21.77 -28.48
C TYR A 261 -3.61 -20.76 -28.71
N TYR A 262 -3.45 -19.51 -28.30
CA TYR A 262 -4.46 -18.47 -28.53
C TYR A 262 -4.55 -18.05 -30.01
N ILE A 263 -3.43 -18.04 -30.73
CA ILE A 263 -3.42 -17.83 -32.19
C ILE A 263 -4.13 -19.00 -32.90
N ASP A 264 -3.92 -20.23 -32.45
CA ASP A 264 -4.56 -21.42 -33.04
C ASP A 264 -6.07 -21.48 -32.71
N GLN A 265 -6.47 -21.02 -31.52
CA GLN A 265 -7.89 -20.80 -31.18
C GLN A 265 -8.53 -19.70 -32.03
N LEU A 266 -7.83 -18.59 -32.29
CA LEU A 266 -8.34 -17.53 -33.17
C LEU A 266 -8.48 -18.01 -34.61
N LYS A 267 -7.56 -18.86 -35.07
CA LYS A 267 -7.62 -19.47 -36.40
C LYS A 267 -8.78 -20.46 -36.53
N ASN A 268 -9.01 -21.30 -35.52
CA ASN A 268 -10.12 -22.27 -35.51
C ASN A 268 -11.51 -21.64 -35.26
N ASN A 269 -11.56 -20.42 -34.72
CA ASN A 269 -12.79 -19.65 -34.51
C ASN A 269 -13.09 -18.67 -35.66
N THR A 270 -12.45 -18.79 -36.82
CA THR A 270 -12.96 -18.19 -38.06
C THR A 270 -13.98 -19.13 -38.71
N PRO A 271 -15.29 -18.95 -38.51
CA PRO A 271 -16.28 -19.73 -39.23
C PRO A 271 -16.16 -19.42 -40.73
N HIS A 272 -16.30 -20.47 -41.54
CA HIS A 272 -16.67 -20.38 -42.96
C HIS A 272 -17.84 -19.41 -43.12
N SER A 273 -17.53 -18.15 -43.42
CA SER A 273 -18.44 -17.19 -44.05
C SER A 273 -18.24 -17.31 -45.56
N ASP A 274 -18.64 -18.44 -46.13
CA ASP A 274 -18.92 -18.58 -47.56
C ASP A 274 -19.78 -19.83 -47.74
N ASN A 275 -21.09 -19.63 -47.66
CA ASN A 275 -22.15 -20.28 -48.44
C ASN A 275 -23.52 -20.05 -47.79
N ALA A 276 -24.00 -18.80 -47.90
CA ALA A 276 -25.41 -18.49 -47.77
C ALA A 276 -25.72 -17.23 -48.61
N THR A 277 -25.63 -17.36 -49.93
CA THR A 277 -26.37 -16.54 -50.90
C THR A 277 -26.22 -17.11 -52.31
N LYS A 278 -27.00 -18.15 -52.61
CA LYS A 278 -27.80 -18.31 -53.83
C LYS A 278 -28.66 -19.57 -53.75
#